data_AF-A0A2S7TZQ5-F1
#
_entry.id   AF-A0A2S7TZQ5-F1
#
_cell.length_a   1.000
_cell.length_b   1.000
_cell.length_c   1.000
_cell.angle_alpha   90.00
_cell.angle_beta   90.00
_cell.angle_gamma   90.00
#
_symmetry.space_group_name_H-M   'P 1'
#
loop_
_entity.id
_entity.type
_entity.pdbx_description
1 polymer ?
#
loop_
_entity_poly.entity_id
_entity_poly.type
_entity_poly.pdbx_seq_one_letter_code
_entity_poly.pdbx_strand_id
1 'polypeptide(L)'
;MLSMVNGTPNKMKPLKILLTLLTLLALTSCSKPAKDLSSYESARAWISSEYTAEVMEPSSRDIHRVEYYPGSPRQWLIVYFNSNKSKGYLYQKFPSSLWADWKAADSKGKWYKLNLKGNRTYFFTPE
;
A
#
# COMPACT_ATOMS: atom_id res chain seq x y z
N MET A 1 45.98 -62.23 -29.69
CA MET A 1 46.31 -60.89 -29.18
C MET A 1 46.24 -59.91 -30.36
N LEU A 2 45.09 -59.26 -30.56
CA LEU A 2 44.87 -58.08 -31.41
C LEU A 2 43.41 -57.65 -31.22
N SER A 3 43.25 -56.41 -30.75
CA SER A 3 41.99 -55.78 -30.34
C SER A 3 41.19 -55.19 -31.50
N MET A 4 39.96 -54.78 -31.15
CA MET A 4 39.20 -53.59 -31.59
C MET A 4 37.88 -53.94 -32.26
N VAL A 5 36.76 -53.90 -31.51
CA VAL A 5 35.96 -52.71 -31.11
C VAL A 5 35.08 -52.25 -32.27
N ASN A 6 33.80 -52.67 -32.21
CA ASN A 6 32.73 -52.26 -33.11
C ASN A 6 32.20 -50.86 -32.75
N GLY A 7 31.78 -50.16 -33.80
CA GLY A 7 31.51 -48.73 -33.84
C GLY A 7 30.32 -48.19 -33.01
N THR A 8 30.41 -46.89 -32.77
CA THR A 8 29.40 -45.93 -32.29
C THR A 8 28.49 -45.49 -33.47
N PRO A 9 27.51 -44.55 -33.35
CA PRO A 9 26.86 -43.88 -32.20
C PRO A 9 25.31 -43.88 -32.32
N ASN A 10 24.57 -43.41 -31.30
CA ASN A 10 23.57 -42.32 -31.47
C ASN A 10 22.79 -41.94 -30.20
N LYS A 11 22.96 -40.66 -29.84
CA LYS A 11 21.93 -39.63 -29.54
C LYS A 11 20.74 -39.93 -28.60
N MET A 12 20.89 -39.36 -27.39
CA MET A 12 19.93 -38.71 -26.47
C MET A 12 18.44 -38.71 -26.82
N LYS A 13 17.56 -38.87 -25.80
CA LYS A 13 16.37 -38.01 -25.54
C LYS A 13 15.94 -38.07 -24.05
N PRO A 14 15.19 -37.05 -23.56
CA PRO A 14 15.45 -36.38 -22.29
C PRO A 14 14.31 -36.57 -21.25
N LEU A 15 14.33 -35.72 -20.21
CA LEU A 15 13.14 -35.16 -19.54
C LEU A 15 12.65 -35.89 -18.27
N LYS A 16 13.31 -35.64 -17.15
CA LYS A 16 12.72 -35.77 -15.79
C LYS A 16 13.01 -34.53 -14.92
N ILE A 17 12.98 -33.34 -15.52
CA ILE A 17 13.11 -32.04 -14.82
C ILE A 17 11.95 -31.13 -15.24
N LEU A 18 10.75 -31.68 -15.45
CA LEU A 18 9.60 -30.89 -15.90
C LEU A 18 8.40 -30.93 -14.94
N LEU A 19 8.43 -31.71 -13.84
CA LEU A 19 7.29 -31.76 -12.91
C LEU A 19 7.44 -30.92 -11.63
N THR A 20 8.59 -30.33 -11.36
CA THR A 20 8.80 -29.48 -10.17
C THR A 20 8.64 -27.98 -10.44
N LEU A 21 8.26 -27.58 -11.65
CA LEU A 21 8.04 -26.17 -12.00
C LEU A 21 6.54 -25.79 -12.07
N LEU A 22 5.62 -26.70 -11.71
CA LEU A 22 4.18 -26.45 -11.78
C LEU A 22 3.54 -26.07 -10.42
N THR A 23 4.30 -26.06 -9.33
CA THR A 23 3.74 -25.76 -7.98
C THR A 23 4.10 -24.38 -7.42
N LEU A 24 4.90 -23.57 -8.11
CA LEU A 24 5.19 -22.18 -7.68
C LEU A 24 4.48 -21.11 -8.51
N LEU A 25 3.64 -21.51 -9.46
CA LEU A 25 2.72 -20.59 -10.15
C LEU A 25 1.31 -20.65 -9.53
N ALA A 26 1.22 -20.84 -8.20
CA ALA A 26 0.09 -20.30 -7.46
C ALA A 26 0.25 -18.78 -7.47
N LEU A 27 -0.14 -18.20 -8.60
CA LEU A 27 -0.42 -16.79 -8.79
C LEU A 27 -1.24 -16.37 -7.58
N THR A 28 -0.59 -15.66 -6.66
CA THR A 28 -1.29 -14.75 -5.79
C THR A 28 -1.95 -13.75 -6.73
N SER A 29 -3.18 -14.05 -7.15
CA SER A 29 -4.08 -13.07 -7.72
C SER A 29 -4.26 -12.04 -6.62
N CYS A 30 -3.35 -11.06 -6.61
CA CYS A 30 -3.44 -9.88 -5.78
C CYS A 30 -4.54 -9.03 -6.43
N SER A 31 -5.79 -9.50 -6.30
CA SER A 31 -6.93 -8.73 -6.73
C SER A 31 -7.02 -7.53 -5.81
N LYS A 32 -7.10 -6.35 -6.42
CA LYS A 32 -7.38 -5.13 -5.65
C LYS A 32 -8.68 -5.34 -4.87
N PRO A 33 -8.76 -4.91 -3.60
CA PRO A 33 -10.01 -4.93 -2.86
C PRO A 33 -11.09 -4.17 -3.65
N ALA A 34 -12.30 -4.72 -3.67
CA ALA A 34 -13.45 -4.03 -4.22
C ALA A 34 -13.69 -2.74 -3.42
N LYS A 35 -14.31 -1.74 -4.06
CA LYS A 35 -14.71 -0.51 -3.35
C LYS A 35 -15.69 -0.88 -2.25
N ASP A 36 -15.25 -0.70 -1.01
CA ASP A 36 -16.04 -0.91 0.19
C ASP A 36 -15.74 0.22 1.19
N LEU A 37 -16.78 0.99 1.51
CA LEU A 37 -16.72 2.12 2.46
C LEU A 37 -17.55 1.86 3.73
N SER A 38 -17.97 0.61 3.96
CA SER A 38 -18.80 0.21 5.11
C SER A 38 -18.03 0.17 6.44
N SER A 39 -16.70 0.17 6.39
CA SER A 39 -15.85 0.21 7.58
C SER A 39 -14.59 1.02 7.33
N TYR A 40 -13.93 1.44 8.42
CA TYR A 40 -12.63 2.11 8.34
C TYR A 40 -11.56 1.25 7.67
N GLU A 41 -11.50 -0.03 8.01
CA GLU A 41 -10.45 -0.92 7.51
C GLU A 41 -10.65 -1.25 6.04
N SER A 42 -11.89 -1.53 5.63
CA SER A 42 -12.20 -1.77 4.22
C SER A 42 -12.01 -0.52 3.36
N ALA A 43 -12.44 0.64 3.85
CA ALA A 43 -12.18 1.92 3.18
C ALA A 43 -10.68 2.19 3.01
N ARG A 44 -9.90 2.03 4.09
CA ARG A 44 -8.44 2.23 4.06
C ARG A 44 -7.75 1.28 3.08
N ALA A 45 -8.11 -0.01 3.11
CA ALA A 45 -7.54 -1.00 2.20
C ALA A 45 -7.84 -0.65 0.74
N TRP A 46 -9.07 -0.27 0.44
CA TRP A 46 -9.46 0.17 -0.90
C TRP A 46 -8.69 1.42 -1.35
N ILE A 47 -8.67 2.48 -0.53
CA ILE A 47 -7.97 3.73 -0.84
C ILE A 47 -6.48 3.48 -1.16
N SER A 48 -5.78 2.75 -0.31
CA SER A 48 -4.34 2.46 -0.47
C SER A 48 -4.04 1.56 -1.66
N SER A 49 -5.00 0.75 -2.11
CA SER A 49 -4.84 -0.11 -3.29
C SER A 49 -5.11 0.62 -4.62
N GLU A 50 -5.92 1.68 -4.56
CA GLU A 50 -6.46 2.34 -5.75
C GLU A 50 -5.76 3.64 -6.08
N TYR A 51 -5.31 4.38 -5.06
CA TYR A 51 -4.71 5.69 -5.22
C TYR A 51 -3.28 5.73 -4.69
N THR A 52 -2.43 6.53 -5.35
CA THR A 52 -1.08 6.81 -4.86
C THR A 52 -1.11 7.92 -3.82
N ALA A 53 -0.39 7.71 -2.71
CA ALA A 53 -0.26 8.69 -1.64
C ALA A 53 0.96 9.61 -1.84
N GLU A 54 0.79 10.90 -1.57
CA GLU A 54 1.86 11.75 -1.05
C GLU A 54 2.03 11.44 0.44
N VAL A 55 3.26 11.11 0.85
CA VAL A 55 3.56 10.68 2.23
C VAL A 55 4.39 11.73 2.94
N MET A 56 4.02 12.03 4.19
CA MET A 56 4.80 12.84 5.12
C MET A 56 5.06 12.05 6.40
N GLU A 57 6.34 11.94 6.77
CA GLU A 57 6.79 11.30 8.02
C GLU A 57 7.45 12.35 8.91
N PRO A 58 6.66 13.08 9.73
CA PRO A 58 7.21 14.20 10.47
C PRO A 58 7.96 13.74 11.72
N SER A 59 9.01 14.48 12.09
CA SER A 59 9.59 14.39 13.45
C SER A 59 8.63 15.04 14.46
N SER A 60 7.56 14.32 14.79
CA SER A 60 6.49 14.77 15.69
C SER A 60 6.34 13.79 16.83
N ARG A 61 6.10 14.30 18.05
CA ARG A 61 5.81 13.47 19.23
C ARG A 61 4.54 12.65 19.06
N ASP A 62 3.51 13.24 18.43
CA ASP A 62 2.18 12.63 18.36
C ASP A 62 1.96 11.88 17.04
N ILE A 63 2.51 12.39 15.93
CA ILE A 63 2.18 11.94 14.57
C ILE A 63 3.33 11.10 14.03
N HIS A 64 3.01 9.89 13.58
CA HIS A 64 3.97 8.97 12.99
C HIS A 64 4.09 9.20 11.48
N ARG A 65 2.96 9.21 10.77
CA ARG A 65 2.89 9.29 9.32
C ARG A 65 1.57 9.91 8.89
N VAL A 66 1.59 10.58 7.74
CA VAL A 66 0.41 11.10 7.07
C VAL A 66 0.46 10.69 5.61
N GLU A 67 -0.64 10.16 5.11
CA GLU A 67 -0.83 9.80 3.69
C GLU A 67 -1.93 10.69 3.12
N TYR A 68 -1.64 11.42 2.06
CA TYR A 68 -2.62 12.24 1.34
C TYR A 68 -2.76 11.72 -0.10
N TYR A 69 -3.99 11.56 -0.58
CA TYR A 69 -4.29 10.94 -1.87
C TYR A 69 -4.87 11.98 -2.85
N PRO A 70 -4.03 12.84 -3.45
CA PRO A 70 -4.49 13.95 -4.28
C PRO A 70 -5.23 13.51 -5.55
N GLY A 71 -4.87 12.34 -6.09
CA GLY A 71 -5.52 11.76 -7.27
C GLY A 71 -6.89 11.15 -7.01
N SER A 72 -7.32 11.09 -5.75
CA SER A 72 -8.66 10.61 -5.41
C SER A 72 -9.71 11.71 -5.61
N PRO A 73 -10.90 11.40 -6.17
CA PRO A 73 -12.02 12.34 -6.22
C PRO A 73 -12.45 12.87 -4.85
N ARG A 74 -12.17 12.13 -3.78
CA ARG A 74 -12.49 12.53 -2.40
C ARG A 74 -11.29 13.11 -1.66
N GLN A 75 -10.12 13.23 -2.28
CA GLN A 75 -8.91 13.78 -1.65
C GLN A 75 -8.69 13.22 -0.25
N TRP A 76 -8.54 11.89 -0.17
CA TRP A 76 -8.42 11.19 1.11
C TRP A 76 -7.17 11.63 1.86
N LEU A 77 -7.26 11.61 3.18
CA LEU A 77 -6.14 11.84 4.08
C LEU A 77 -6.20 10.81 5.20
N ILE A 78 -5.07 10.17 5.49
CA ILE A 78 -4.94 9.18 6.55
C ILE A 78 -3.83 9.60 7.50
N VAL A 79 -4.16 9.74 8.79
CA VAL A 79 -3.21 10.16 9.83
C VAL A 79 -2.93 9.01 10.77
N TYR A 80 -1.67 8.62 10.88
CA TYR A 80 -1.17 7.58 11.78
C TYR A 80 -0.46 8.23 12.96
N PHE A 81 -0.79 7.79 14.18
CA PHE A 81 -0.24 8.35 15.41
C PHE A 81 0.82 7.44 16.01
N ASN A 82 1.79 7.99 16.73
CA ASN A 82 2.81 7.19 17.43
C ASN A 82 2.20 6.25 18.48
N SER A 83 1.05 6.62 19.06
CA SER A 83 0.31 5.77 20.02
C SER A 83 -0.29 4.52 19.38
N ASN A 84 -0.54 4.54 18.06
CA ASN A 84 -1.00 3.37 17.31
C ASN A 84 -0.66 3.56 15.82
N LYS A 85 0.48 3.01 15.41
CA LYS A 85 1.04 3.18 14.06
C LYS A 85 0.29 2.42 12.97
N SER A 86 -0.49 1.39 13.33
CA SER A 86 -1.26 0.59 12.36
C SER A 86 -2.65 1.16 12.10
N LYS A 87 -3.24 1.86 13.09
CA LYS A 87 -4.57 2.45 12.98
C LYS A 87 -4.50 3.88 12.43
N GLY A 88 -4.79 4.01 11.14
CA GLY A 88 -4.94 5.29 10.46
C GLY A 88 -6.32 5.91 10.72
N TYR A 89 -6.37 7.19 11.03
CA TYR A 89 -7.62 7.96 11.10
C TYR A 89 -7.91 8.53 9.71
N LEU A 90 -9.08 8.17 9.17
CA LEU A 90 -9.48 8.53 7.81
C LEU A 90 -10.22 9.87 7.79
N TYR A 91 -9.83 10.70 6.83
CA TYR A 91 -10.45 11.97 6.50
C TYR A 91 -10.73 12.00 4.99
N GLN A 92 -11.79 12.68 4.61
CA GLN A 92 -12.26 12.86 3.24
C GLN A 92 -12.53 14.33 2.95
N LYS A 93 -12.60 14.66 1.66
CA LYS A 93 -12.75 16.02 1.15
C LYS A 93 -11.68 16.95 1.71
N PHE A 94 -10.46 16.44 1.94
CA PHE A 94 -9.39 17.22 2.55
C PHE A 94 -8.74 18.12 1.49
N PRO A 95 -8.85 19.46 1.60
CA PRO A 95 -8.38 20.36 0.56
C PRO A 95 -6.87 20.28 0.35
N SER A 96 -6.44 20.36 -0.91
CA SER A 96 -5.01 20.42 -1.27
C SER A 96 -4.29 21.63 -0.67
N SER A 97 -5.00 22.74 -0.45
CA SER A 97 -4.46 23.92 0.24
C SER A 97 -4.09 23.60 1.69
N LEU A 98 -4.97 22.94 2.45
CA LEU A 98 -4.68 22.53 3.82
C LEU A 98 -3.56 21.48 3.88
N TRP A 99 -3.42 20.63 2.87
CA TRP A 99 -2.27 19.74 2.75
C TRP A 99 -0.95 20.50 2.56
N ALA A 100 -0.92 21.48 1.64
CA ALA A 100 0.25 22.32 1.41
C ALA A 100 0.62 23.12 2.68
N ASP A 101 -0.36 23.72 3.34
CA ASP A 101 -0.18 24.45 4.60
C ASP A 101 0.41 23.55 5.69
N TRP A 102 -0.08 22.32 5.80
CA TRP A 102 0.43 21.37 6.79
C TRP A 102 1.87 20.98 6.49
N LYS A 103 2.20 20.68 5.22
CA LYS A 103 3.57 20.40 4.78
C LYS A 103 4.53 21.57 5.03
N ALA A 104 4.05 22.82 4.97
CA ALA A 104 4.85 24.01 5.25
C ALA A 104 5.01 24.34 6.75
N ALA A 105 4.10 23.87 7.62
CA ALA A 105 4.08 24.28 9.02
C ALA A 105 5.33 23.85 9.84
N ASP A 106 5.86 24.75 10.69
CA ASP A 106 7.03 24.45 11.55
C ASP A 106 6.81 23.24 12.47
N SER A 107 5.58 23.06 12.96
CA SER A 107 5.20 21.93 13.80
C SER A 107 3.97 21.23 13.25
N LYS A 108 4.17 20.04 12.68
CA LYS A 108 3.08 19.21 12.13
C LYS A 108 2.06 18.79 13.20
N GLY A 109 2.53 18.49 14.41
CA GLY A 109 1.66 18.18 15.54
C GLY A 109 0.82 19.38 16.00
N LYS A 110 1.41 20.58 16.09
CA LYS A 110 0.68 21.81 16.43
C LYS A 110 -0.35 22.15 15.35
N TRP A 111 0.04 22.09 14.08
CA TRP A 111 -0.86 22.34 12.97
C TRP A 111 -2.07 21.39 13.00
N TYR A 112 -1.84 20.09 13.19
CA TYR A 112 -2.91 19.10 13.31
C TYR A 112 -3.89 19.44 14.44
N LYS A 113 -3.37 19.78 15.63
CA LYS A 113 -4.19 20.11 16.80
C LYS A 113 -5.10 21.32 16.56
N LEU A 114 -4.62 22.31 15.81
CA LEU A 114 -5.36 23.56 15.56
C LEU A 114 -6.35 23.45 14.41
N ASN A 115 -6.02 22.71 13.36
CA ASN A 115 -6.76 22.76 12.10
C ASN A 115 -7.59 21.51 11.80
N LEU A 116 -7.20 20.34 12.33
CA LEU A 116 -7.79 19.06 11.93
C LEU A 116 -8.34 18.23 13.11
N LYS A 117 -7.70 18.27 14.28
CA LYS A 117 -8.12 17.49 15.44
C LYS A 117 -9.55 17.86 15.84
N GLY A 118 -10.47 16.89 15.78
CA GLY A 118 -11.88 17.08 16.13
C GLY A 118 -12.72 17.78 15.06
N ASN A 119 -12.14 18.13 13.91
CA ASN A 119 -12.88 18.74 12.81
C ASN A 119 -13.71 17.68 12.07
N ARG A 120 -15.00 17.62 12.40
CA ARG A 120 -15.94 16.63 11.83
C ARG A 120 -16.24 16.84 10.36
N THR A 121 -15.98 18.03 9.81
CA THR A 121 -16.22 18.34 8.39
C THR A 121 -15.46 17.39 7.46
N TYR A 122 -14.23 17.02 7.84
CA TYR A 122 -13.38 16.14 7.04
C TYR A 122 -13.39 14.70 7.54
N PHE A 123 -13.92 14.43 8.73
CA PHE A 123 -13.81 13.11 9.32
C PHE A 123 -14.65 12.10 8.52
N PHE A 124 -14.03 10.98 8.12
CA PHE A 124 -14.74 9.93 7.42
C PHE A 124 -15.78 9.28 8.35
N THR A 125 -16.98 9.06 7.83
CA THR A 125 -18.00 8.23 8.48
C THR A 125 -18.33 7.12 7.49
N PRO A 126 -18.29 5.84 7.92
CA PRO A 126 -18.70 4.73 7.07
C PRO A 126 -20.10 4.94 6.49
N GLU A 127 -20.28 4.49 5.24
CA GLU A 127 -21.55 4.58 4.51
C GLU A 127 -22.54 3.48 4.91
#